data_AF-A0A2S9FSN9-F1
#
_entry.id   AF-A0A2S9FSN9-F1
#
_cell.length_a   1.000
_cell.length_b   1.000
_cell.length_c   1.000
_cell.angle_alpha   90.00
_cell.angle_beta   90.00
_cell.angle_gamma   90.00
#
_symmetry.space_group_name_H-M   'P 1'
#
loop_
_entity.id
_entity.type
_entity.pdbx_description
1 polymer ?
#
loop_
_entity_poly.entity_id
_entity_poly.type
_entity_poly.pdbx_seq_one_letter_code
_entity_poly.pdbx_strand_id
1 'polypeptide(L)' 'SEHAMSAGEEAKAAAYVEASIGGKTVWGVGIATSITTASLRAVVSAVNRAARQTAS' A
#
# COMPACT_ATOMS: atom_id res chain seq x y z
N SER A 1 -14.44 -20.17 27.50
CA SER A 1 -14.23 -20.76 26.18
C SER A 1 -14.40 -19.70 25.12
N GLU A 2 -13.29 -19.10 24.70
CA GLU A 2 -13.19 -18.28 23.49
C GLU A 2 -11.85 -18.64 22.84
N HIS A 3 -11.89 -18.75 21.52
CA HIS A 3 -10.91 -19.40 20.65
C HIS A 3 -9.70 -18.51 20.38
N ALA A 4 -8.54 -19.14 20.18
CA ALA A 4 -7.31 -18.50 19.77
C ALA A 4 -7.53 -17.61 18.52
N MET A 5 -7.21 -16.33 18.62
CA MET A 5 -6.95 -15.50 17.43
C MET A 5 -5.60 -15.95 16.88
N SER A 6 -5.68 -16.85 15.90
CA SER A 6 -4.61 -17.48 15.12
C SER A 6 -3.27 -16.73 15.18
N ALA A 7 -2.36 -17.23 16.01
CA ALA A 7 -0.95 -16.92 15.91
C ALA A 7 -0.40 -17.63 14.66
N GLY A 8 -0.03 -16.86 13.63
CA GLY A 8 0.76 -17.33 12.49
C GLY A 8 -0.06 -17.72 11.26
N GLU A 9 -0.25 -16.75 10.35
CA GLU A 9 -0.44 -16.85 8.86
C GLU A 9 -1.16 -15.59 8.33
N GLU A 10 -1.90 -14.88 9.18
CA GLU A 10 -2.66 -13.65 8.85
C GLU A 10 -1.96 -12.35 9.32
N ALA A 11 -0.63 -12.34 9.37
CA ALA A 11 0.11 -11.13 9.73
C ALA A 11 -0.02 -10.09 8.61
N LYS A 12 -0.66 -8.95 8.89
CA LYS A 12 -0.80 -7.85 7.92
C LYS A 12 0.53 -7.09 7.81
N ALA A 13 1.09 -7.04 6.61
CA ALA A 13 2.18 -6.16 6.23
C ALA A 13 1.63 -4.82 5.70
N ALA A 14 2.31 -3.72 6.05
CA ALA A 14 2.08 -2.40 5.48
C ALA A 14 3.33 -1.93 4.73
N ALA A 15 3.13 -1.31 3.58
CA ALA A 15 4.19 -0.72 2.77
C ALA A 15 3.83 0.72 2.40
N TYR A 16 4.85 1.57 2.35
CA TYR A 16 4.78 2.98 2.00
C TYR A 16 5.74 3.23 0.84
N VAL A 17 5.27 3.91 -0.21
CA VAL A 17 6.07 4.25 -1.39
C VAL A 17 6.00 5.75 -1.61
N GLU A 18 7.15 6.40 -1.65
CA GLU A 18 7.31 7.74 -2.24
C GLU A 18 7.66 7.58 -3.72
N ALA A 19 6.97 8.30 -4.58
CA ALA A 19 7.23 8.28 -6.02
C ALA A 19 7.20 9.70 -6.59
N SER A 20 8.16 9.99 -7.48
CA SER A 20 8.15 11.18 -8.32
C SER A 20 7.46 10.84 -9.64
N ILE A 21 6.28 11.41 -9.88
CA ILE A 21 5.46 11.14 -11.07
C ILE A 21 5.05 12.49 -11.67
N GLY A 22 5.43 12.73 -12.92
CA GLY A 22 5.07 13.99 -13.61
C GLY A 22 5.58 15.25 -12.90
N GLY A 23 6.75 15.17 -12.24
CA GLY A 23 7.34 16.30 -11.49
C GLY A 23 6.71 16.56 -10.12
N LYS A 24 5.75 15.74 -9.69
CA LYS A 24 5.12 15.82 -8.36
C LYS A 24 5.54 14.63 -7.50
N THR A 25 5.88 14.90 -6.23
CA THR A 25 6.10 13.84 -5.24
C THR A 25 4.76 13.39 -4.68
N VAL A 26 4.48 12.10 -4.78
CA VAL A 26 3.27 11.46 -4.23
C VAL A 26 3.61 10.28 -3.36
N TRP A 27 2.72 9.99 -2.42
CA TRP A 27 2.83 8.86 -1.51
C TRP A 27 1.73 7.84 -1.78
N GLY A 28 2.09 6.57 -1.72
CA GLY A 28 1.18 5.44 -1.80
C GLY A 28 1.32 4.53 -0.59
N VAL A 29 0.20 3.91 -0.21
CA VAL A 29 0.13 2.99 0.93
C VAL A 29 -0.54 1.70 0.46
N GLY A 30 -0.01 0.57 0.88
CA GLY A 30 -0.57 -0.75 0.62
C GLY A 30 -0.53 -1.64 1.86
N ILE A 31 -1.60 -2.38 2.08
CA ILE A 31 -1.73 -3.34 3.20
C ILE A 31 -2.07 -4.70 2.60
N ALA A 32 -1.35 -5.75 2.96
CA ALA A 32 -1.63 -7.13 2.51
C ALA A 32 -1.01 -8.15 3.47
N THR A 33 -1.37 -9.42 3.35
CA THR A 33 -0.78 -10.52 4.15
C THR A 33 0.67 -10.85 3.76
N SER A 34 1.13 -10.38 2.59
CA SER A 34 2.54 -10.45 2.18
C SER A 34 3.13 -9.06 1.94
N ILE A 35 4.41 -8.89 2.27
CA ILE A 35 5.12 -7.62 2.02
C ILE A 35 5.20 -7.30 0.52
N THR A 36 5.36 -8.30 -0.34
CA THR A 36 5.38 -8.12 -1.81
C THR A 36 4.07 -7.53 -2.32
N THR A 37 2.93 -8.09 -1.89
CA THR A 37 1.61 -7.58 -2.29
C THR A 37 1.36 -6.19 -1.69
N ALA A 38 1.77 -5.95 -0.45
CA ALA A 38 1.64 -4.63 0.18
C ALA A 38 2.43 -3.56 -0.61
N SER A 39 3.66 -3.86 -1.02
CA SER A 39 4.48 -2.97 -1.85
C SER A 39 3.86 -2.66 -3.20
N LEU A 40 3.34 -3.68 -3.92
CA LEU A 40 2.65 -3.46 -5.20
C LEU A 40 1.40 -2.59 -5.02
N ARG A 41 0.61 -2.81 -3.97
CA ARG A 41 -0.55 -1.97 -3.65
C ARG A 41 -0.14 -0.53 -3.34
N ALA A 42 0.98 -0.32 -2.66
CA ALA A 42 1.51 1.01 -2.39
C ALA A 42 1.89 1.75 -3.68
N VAL A 43 2.54 1.08 -4.65
CA VAL A 43 2.85 1.66 -5.96
C VAL A 43 1.57 2.06 -6.71
N VAL A 44 0.58 1.16 -6.81
CA VAL A 44 -0.71 1.45 -7.46
C VAL A 44 -1.42 2.63 -6.79
N SER A 45 -1.38 2.69 -5.46
CA SER A 45 -1.94 3.79 -4.67
C SER A 45 -1.29 5.14 -5.01
N ALA A 46 0.04 5.18 -5.16
CA ALA A 46 0.78 6.38 -5.55
C ALA A 46 0.44 6.82 -6.99
N VAL A 47 0.41 5.89 -7.95
CA VAL A 47 0.07 6.18 -9.36
C VAL A 47 -1.35 6.73 -9.48
N ASN A 48 -2.33 6.11 -8.83
CA ASN A 48 -3.71 6.58 -8.83
C ASN A 48 -3.85 7.97 -8.19
N ARG A 49 -3.05 8.27 -7.17
CA ARG A 49 -3.00 9.61 -6.56
C ARG A 49 -2.44 10.64 -7.53
N ALA A 50 -1.33 10.35 -8.20
CA ALA A 50 -0.76 11.25 -9.19
C ALA A 50 -1.74 11.52 -10.34
N ALA A 51 -2.40 10.49 -10.88
CA ALA A 51 -3.38 10.66 -11.94
C ALA A 51 -4.53 11.62 -11.56
N ARG A 52 -5.03 11.54 -10.32
CA ARG A 52 -6.06 12.47 -9.81
C ARG A 52 -5.56 13.90 -9.67
N GLN A 53 -4.31 14.11 -9.27
CA GLN A 53 -3.72 15.44 -9.12
C GLN A 53 -3.35 16.12 -10.44
N THR A 54 -3.31 15.36 -11.54
CA THR A 54 -3.11 15.91 -12.89
C THR A 54 -4.44 16.28 -13.54
N ALA A 55 -5.54 15.64 -13.14
CA ALA A 55 -6.89 15.91 -13.65
C ALA A 55 -7.57 17.12 -12.99
N SER A 56 -6.97 17.71 -11.95
CA SER A 56 -7.43 18.90 -11.21
C SER A 56 -6.62 20.13 -11.59
#